data_AF-W7VR92-F1
#
_entry.id   AF-W7VR92-F1
#
_cell.length_a   1.000
_cell.length_b   1.000
_cell.length_c   1.000
_cell.angle_alpha   90.00
_cell.angle_beta   90.00
_cell.angle_gamma   90.00
#
_symmetry.space_group_name_H-M   'P 1'
#
loop_
_entity.id
_entity.type
_entity.pdbx_description
1 polymer ?
#
loop_
_entity_poly.entity_id
_entity_poly.type
_entity_poly.pdbx_seq_one_letter_code
_entity_poly.pdbx_strand_id
1 'polypeptide(L)'
;MKTPEQLLRESEDRLNKALSDYEAPPSSTLAREFYELRVQAAIFNYDVSFDVVSIWHHEPAGFAEKVALKGLIHKLYEYDQLLSKHLVARMLALARTRGVVIESADIKAERKKWKEQLLQLQHWSDLRNQATGHYGRDIATQVALLKQVRREEVMNVVAAFLSFNIAVLKVLENAGRAR
;
A
#
# COMPACT_ATOMS: atom_id res chain seq x y z
N MET A 1 21.67 1.51 -8.92
CA MET A 1 20.33 0.98 -8.59
C MET A 1 20.39 0.50 -7.15
N LYS A 2 19.38 0.80 -6.31
CA LYS A 2 19.38 0.35 -4.91
C LYS A 2 19.06 -1.15 -4.83
N THR A 3 19.63 -1.85 -3.86
CA THR A 3 19.27 -3.26 -3.58
C THR A 3 17.95 -3.34 -2.79
N PRO A 4 17.26 -4.49 -2.79
CA PRO A 4 16.04 -4.68 -2.00
C PRO A 4 16.24 -4.37 -0.51
N GLU A 5 17.38 -4.76 0.05
CA GLU A 5 17.71 -4.55 1.47
C GLU A 5 17.92 -3.06 1.78
N GLN A 6 18.52 -2.31 0.85
CA GLN A 6 18.62 -0.86 0.95
C GLN A 6 17.24 -0.20 0.93
N LEU A 7 16.33 -0.68 0.08
CA LEU A 7 14.96 -0.18 0.02
C LEU A 7 14.17 -0.51 1.29
N LEU A 8 14.34 -1.71 1.86
CA LEU A 8 13.72 -2.10 3.13
C LEU A 8 14.20 -1.20 4.27
N ARG A 9 15.51 -1.01 4.39
CA ARG A 9 16.10 -0.16 5.43
C ARG A 9 15.62 1.28 5.33
N GLU A 10 15.53 1.83 4.12
CA GLU A 10 14.93 3.16 3.92
C GLU A 10 13.46 3.21 4.32
N SER A 11 12.70 2.15 4.09
CA SER A 11 11.32 2.10 4.54
C SER A 11 11.19 2.01 6.06
N GLU A 12 12.09 1.26 6.71
CA GLU A 12 12.19 1.17 8.17
C GLU A 12 12.52 2.54 8.78
N ASP A 13 13.56 3.22 8.28
CA ASP A 13 13.94 4.56 8.73
C ASP A 13 12.78 5.56 8.57
N ARG A 14 12.05 5.49 7.45
CA ARG A 14 10.87 6.34 7.21
C ARG A 14 9.72 6.03 8.16
N LEU A 15 9.48 4.76 8.48
CA LEU A 15 8.46 4.34 9.43
C LEU A 15 8.78 4.84 10.83
N ASN A 16 10.00 4.60 11.30
CA ASN A 16 10.46 5.05 12.62
C ASN A 16 10.38 6.57 12.74
N LYS A 17 10.80 7.30 11.69
CA LYS A 17 10.64 8.75 11.66
C LYS A 17 9.17 9.19 11.66
N ALA A 18 8.32 8.52 10.88
CA ALA A 18 6.90 8.88 10.82
C ALA A 18 6.18 8.66 12.16
N LEU A 19 6.53 7.60 12.89
CA LEU A 19 6.05 7.36 14.25
C LEU A 19 6.53 8.46 15.21
N SER A 20 7.83 8.76 15.21
CA SER A 20 8.39 9.82 16.06
C SER A 20 7.73 11.18 15.80
N ASP A 21 7.51 11.55 14.52
CA ASP A 21 6.83 12.80 14.16
C ASP A 21 5.34 12.78 14.57
N TYR A 22 4.68 11.62 14.58
CA TYR A 22 3.28 11.45 15.01
C TYR A 22 3.11 11.54 16.54
N GLU A 23 4.07 11.03 17.30
CA GLU A 23 4.07 11.06 18.77
C GLU A 23 4.46 12.44 19.34
N ALA A 24 5.20 13.25 18.56
CA ALA A 24 5.53 14.60 18.94
C ALA A 24 4.27 15.48 19.15
N PRO A 25 4.28 16.42 20.13
CA PRO A 25 3.15 17.33 20.33
C PRO A 25 2.82 18.08 19.04
N PRO A 26 1.59 17.93 18.49
CA PRO A 26 1.25 18.56 17.24
C PRO A 26 1.10 20.07 17.43
N SER A 27 1.64 20.86 16.50
CA SER A 27 1.49 22.31 16.50
C SER A 27 0.07 22.77 16.17
N SER A 28 -0.75 21.91 15.57
CA SER A 28 -2.15 22.15 15.22
C SER A 28 -2.90 20.85 14.91
N THR A 29 -4.23 20.91 14.83
CA THR A 29 -5.06 19.79 14.34
C THR A 29 -4.71 19.36 12.92
N LEU A 30 -4.34 20.32 12.05
CA LEU A 30 -3.89 20.04 10.67
C LEU A 30 -2.51 19.38 10.63
N ALA A 31 -1.63 19.66 11.60
CA ALA A 31 -0.37 18.95 11.75
C ALA A 31 -0.62 17.50 12.19
N ARG A 32 -1.56 17.29 13.12
CA ARG A 32 -1.96 15.95 13.57
C ARG A 32 -2.50 15.09 12.43
N GLU A 33 -3.44 15.62 11.65
CA GLU A 33 -4.02 14.95 10.47
C GLU A 33 -2.94 14.55 9.45
N PHE A 34 -1.98 15.45 9.17
CA PHE A 34 -0.86 15.16 8.30
C PHE A 34 -0.01 13.97 8.80
N TYR A 35 0.35 13.98 10.09
CA TYR A 35 1.18 12.91 10.66
C TYR A 35 0.45 11.57 10.74
N GLU A 36 -0.86 11.55 10.98
CA GLU A 36 -1.69 10.35 10.89
C GLU A 36 -1.65 9.72 9.50
N LEU A 37 -1.89 10.53 8.46
CA LEU A 37 -1.83 10.06 7.07
C LEU A 37 -0.43 9.55 6.70
N ARG A 38 0.61 10.25 7.19
CA ARG A 38 2.00 9.90 6.91
C ARG A 38 2.43 8.61 7.59
N VAL A 39 2.11 8.40 8.88
CA VAL A 39 2.47 7.16 9.57
C VAL A 39 1.75 5.96 8.96
N GLN A 40 0.48 6.13 8.60
CA GLN A 40 -0.29 5.09 7.93
C GLN A 40 0.29 4.68 6.56
N ALA A 41 0.72 5.66 5.76
CA ALA A 41 1.44 5.39 4.51
C ALA A 41 2.79 4.69 4.74
N ALA A 42 3.52 5.08 5.79
CA ALA A 42 4.81 4.50 6.11
C ALA A 42 4.70 3.04 6.59
N ILE A 43 3.67 2.71 7.38
CA ILE A 43 3.36 1.35 7.81
C ILE A 43 3.16 0.45 6.58
N PHE A 44 2.26 0.87 5.68
CA PHE A 44 1.99 0.10 4.47
C PHE A 44 3.23 -0.09 3.60
N ASN A 45 4.04 0.97 3.41
CA ASN A 45 5.26 0.88 2.60
C ASN A 45 6.27 -0.10 3.21
N TYR A 46 6.42 -0.10 4.54
CA TYR A 46 7.29 -1.05 5.23
C TYR A 46 6.78 -2.48 5.08
N ASP A 47 5.49 -2.72 5.32
CA ASP A 47 4.89 -4.06 5.23
C ASP A 47 5.04 -4.69 3.84
N VAL A 48 4.88 -3.88 2.78
CA VAL A 48 5.06 -4.32 1.39
C VAL A 48 6.54 -4.54 1.08
N SER A 49 7.43 -3.63 1.50
CA SER A 49 8.86 -3.76 1.27
C SER A 49 9.42 -5.01 1.95
N PHE A 50 9.00 -5.28 3.18
CA PHE A 50 9.40 -6.46 3.94
C PHE A 50 8.99 -7.75 3.24
N ASP A 51 7.73 -7.85 2.79
CA ASP A 51 7.25 -9.04 2.07
C ASP A 51 7.99 -9.27 0.75
N VAL A 52 8.20 -8.20 -0.03
CA VAL A 52 8.91 -8.28 -1.32
C VAL A 52 10.35 -8.77 -1.11
N VAL A 53 11.05 -8.19 -0.13
CA VAL A 53 12.45 -8.57 0.20
C VAL A 53 12.51 -9.99 0.75
N SER A 54 11.55 -10.38 1.58
CA SER A 54 11.47 -11.74 2.12
C SER A 54 11.26 -12.78 1.00
N ILE A 55 10.36 -12.51 0.05
CA ILE A 55 10.12 -13.38 -1.11
C ILE A 55 11.37 -13.44 -2.00
N TRP A 56 12.07 -12.33 -2.18
CA TRP A 56 13.33 -12.30 -2.94
C TRP A 56 14.39 -13.16 -2.26
N HIS A 57 14.65 -12.97 -0.96
CA HIS A 57 15.73 -13.68 -0.27
C HIS A 57 15.52 -15.18 -0.15
N HIS A 58 14.29 -15.60 0.16
CA HIS A 58 14.01 -17.00 0.45
C HIS A 58 13.62 -17.80 -0.80
N GLU A 59 13.37 -17.11 -1.92
CA GLU A 59 12.97 -17.67 -3.21
C GLU A 59 11.99 -18.86 -3.07
N PRO A 60 10.86 -18.71 -2.34
CA PRO A 60 9.98 -19.84 -2.09
C PRO A 60 9.45 -20.39 -3.41
N ALA A 61 9.36 -21.71 -3.49
CA ALA A 61 8.93 -22.45 -4.68
C ALA A 61 7.68 -23.31 -4.42
N GLY A 62 6.99 -23.69 -5.49
CA GLY A 62 5.79 -24.53 -5.42
C GLY A 62 4.64 -23.86 -4.66
N PHE A 63 3.98 -24.59 -3.76
CA PHE A 63 2.84 -24.05 -3.00
C PHE A 63 3.26 -23.02 -1.93
N ALA A 64 4.48 -23.13 -1.39
CA ALA A 64 5.01 -22.16 -0.42
C ALA A 64 5.11 -20.76 -1.03
N GLU A 65 5.46 -20.65 -2.31
CA GLU A 65 5.43 -19.39 -3.05
C GLU A 65 4.04 -18.76 -3.02
N LYS A 66 3.01 -19.56 -3.30
CA LYS A 66 1.61 -19.10 -3.34
C LYS A 66 1.15 -18.58 -1.99
N VAL A 67 1.56 -19.29 -0.93
CA VAL A 67 1.29 -18.89 0.45
C VAL A 67 2.03 -17.61 0.80
N ALA A 68 3.29 -17.44 0.39
CA ALA A 68 4.06 -16.22 0.64
C ALA A 68 3.44 -15.00 -0.07
N LEU A 69 3.04 -15.14 -1.35
CA LEU A 69 2.43 -14.07 -2.14
C LEU A 69 1.07 -13.62 -1.60
N LYS A 70 0.35 -14.49 -0.88
CA LYS A 70 -0.98 -14.17 -0.35
C LYS A 70 -0.97 -13.00 0.63
N GLY A 71 0.10 -12.85 1.42
CA GLY A 71 0.25 -11.75 2.39
C GLY A 71 0.36 -10.40 1.70
N LEU A 72 1.10 -10.36 0.60
CA LEU A 72 1.27 -9.18 -0.23
C LEU A 72 -0.05 -8.77 -0.90
N ILE A 73 -0.77 -9.73 -1.47
CA ILE A 73 -2.12 -9.50 -2.04
C ILE A 73 -3.07 -8.90 -0.99
N HIS A 74 -3.09 -9.46 0.22
CA HIS A 74 -3.94 -8.97 1.30
C HIS A 74 -3.68 -7.51 1.63
N LYS A 75 -2.41 -7.16 1.87
CA LYS A 75 -2.00 -5.79 2.23
C LYS A 75 -2.35 -4.79 1.13
N LEU A 76 -2.08 -5.14 -0.13
CA LEU A 76 -2.44 -4.30 -1.28
C LEU A 76 -3.95 -4.08 -1.38
N TYR A 77 -4.74 -5.14 -1.20
CA TYR A 77 -6.19 -5.06 -1.26
C TYR A 77 -6.77 -4.16 -0.16
N GLU A 78 -6.38 -4.40 1.10
CA GLU A 78 -6.85 -3.60 2.24
C GLU A 78 -6.46 -2.13 2.07
N TYR A 79 -5.23 -1.87 1.65
CA TYR A 79 -4.76 -0.51 1.48
C TYR A 79 -5.41 0.18 0.28
N ASP A 80 -5.65 -0.48 -0.86
CA ASP A 80 -6.41 0.13 -1.99
C ASP A 80 -7.82 0.53 -1.58
N GLN A 81 -8.50 -0.32 -0.81
CA GLN A 81 -9.84 -0.05 -0.29
C GLN A 81 -9.83 1.18 0.62
N LEU A 82 -8.88 1.22 1.56
CA LEU A 82 -8.72 2.33 2.50
C LEU A 82 -8.32 3.63 1.80
N LEU A 83 -7.40 3.54 0.84
CA LEU A 83 -6.92 4.65 0.02
C LEU A 83 -8.07 5.27 -0.79
N SER A 84 -8.81 4.42 -1.50
CA SER A 84 -9.91 4.83 -2.38
C SER A 84 -11.12 5.38 -1.61
N LYS A 85 -11.45 4.79 -0.46
CA LYS A 85 -12.67 5.17 0.31
C LYS A 85 -12.42 6.33 1.26
N HIS A 86 -11.22 6.45 1.82
CA HIS A 86 -10.97 7.35 2.94
C HIS A 86 -9.73 8.22 2.76
N LEU A 87 -8.55 7.65 2.46
CA LEU A 87 -7.30 8.43 2.56
C LEU A 87 -7.19 9.52 1.49
N VAL A 88 -7.59 9.25 0.24
CA VAL A 88 -7.56 10.27 -0.82
C VAL A 88 -8.43 11.48 -0.46
N ALA A 89 -9.63 11.24 0.07
CA ALA A 89 -10.52 12.33 0.50
C ALA A 89 -9.90 13.16 1.63
N ARG A 90 -9.30 12.49 2.63
CA ARG A 90 -8.58 13.16 3.73
C ARG A 90 -7.40 13.98 3.23
N MET A 91 -6.57 13.44 2.34
CA MET A 91 -5.42 14.14 1.75
C MET A 91 -5.85 15.39 0.96
N LEU A 92 -6.90 15.29 0.14
CA LEU A 92 -7.44 16.43 -0.62
C LEU A 92 -8.03 17.51 0.31
N ALA A 93 -8.73 17.11 1.37
CA ALA A 93 -9.27 18.04 2.37
C ALA A 93 -8.15 18.77 3.13
N LEU A 94 -7.10 18.05 3.51
CA LEU A 94 -5.91 18.61 4.15
C LEU A 94 -5.20 19.61 3.21
N ALA A 95 -4.97 19.22 1.96
CA ALA A 95 -4.35 20.07 0.94
C ALA A 95 -5.13 21.37 0.74
N ARG A 96 -6.46 21.26 0.57
CA ARG A 96 -7.35 22.41 0.41
C ARG A 96 -7.29 23.36 1.60
N THR A 97 -7.34 22.81 2.82
CA THR A 97 -7.27 23.63 4.04
C THR A 97 -5.94 24.37 4.17
N ARG A 98 -4.86 23.82 3.61
CA ARG A 98 -3.53 24.46 3.55
C ARG A 98 -3.31 25.32 2.30
N GLY A 99 -4.37 25.61 1.53
CA GLY A 99 -4.28 26.44 0.33
C GLY A 99 -3.57 25.79 -0.86
N VAL A 100 -3.31 24.48 -0.82
CA VAL A 100 -2.73 23.73 -1.93
C VAL A 100 -3.86 23.27 -2.85
N VAL A 101 -3.85 23.77 -4.08
CA VAL A 101 -4.82 23.35 -5.10
C VAL A 101 -4.36 22.04 -5.70
N ILE A 102 -5.12 20.97 -5.43
CA ILE A 102 -4.92 19.66 -6.05
C ILE A 102 -6.24 19.21 -6.63
N GLU A 103 -6.27 18.97 -7.93
CA GLU A 103 -7.48 18.53 -8.59
C GLU A 103 -7.70 17.04 -8.36
N SER A 104 -8.90 16.66 -7.94
CA SER A 104 -9.28 15.24 -7.84
C SER A 104 -9.14 14.50 -9.18
N ALA A 105 -9.18 15.23 -10.30
CA ALA A 105 -8.97 14.73 -11.64
C ALA A 105 -7.54 14.16 -11.82
N ASP A 106 -6.52 14.76 -11.19
CA ASP A 106 -5.14 14.30 -11.31
C ASP A 106 -4.94 12.92 -10.69
N ILE A 107 -5.51 12.70 -9.49
CA ILE A 107 -5.47 11.40 -8.82
C ILE A 107 -6.23 10.35 -9.63
N LYS A 108 -7.40 10.72 -10.20
CA LYS A 108 -8.17 9.81 -11.07
C LYS A 108 -7.42 9.47 -12.35
N ALA A 109 -6.75 10.44 -12.96
CA ALA A 109 -5.95 10.25 -14.16
C ALA A 109 -4.78 9.31 -13.88
N GLU A 110 -4.11 9.46 -12.74
CA GLU A 110 -3.05 8.55 -12.33
C GLU A 110 -3.58 7.12 -12.10
N ARG A 111 -4.70 6.97 -11.39
CA ARG A 111 -5.33 5.66 -11.18
C ARG A 111 -5.70 4.99 -12.51
N LYS A 112 -6.14 5.77 -13.50
CA LYS A 112 -6.51 5.27 -14.83
C LYS A 112 -5.33 4.65 -15.58
N LYS A 113 -4.09 5.13 -15.39
CA LYS A 113 -2.88 4.57 -16.02
C LYS A 113 -2.65 3.12 -15.61
N TRP A 114 -3.05 2.76 -14.39
CA TRP A 114 -2.83 1.46 -13.77
C TRP A 114 -4.14 0.65 -13.63
N LYS A 115 -5.19 1.03 -14.39
CA LYS A 115 -6.54 0.49 -14.21
C LYS A 115 -6.57 -1.03 -14.29
N GLU A 116 -5.88 -1.64 -15.24
CA GLU A 116 -5.89 -3.09 -15.45
C GLU A 116 -5.31 -3.84 -14.24
N GLN A 117 -4.16 -3.39 -13.75
CA GLN A 117 -3.49 -3.99 -12.59
C GLN A 117 -4.29 -3.77 -11.29
N LEU A 118 -4.90 -2.58 -11.13
CA LEU A 118 -5.74 -2.29 -9.97
C LEU A 118 -7.08 -3.05 -10.02
N LEU A 119 -7.63 -3.33 -11.21
CA LEU A 119 -8.78 -4.22 -11.35
C LEU A 119 -8.42 -5.67 -10.96
N GLN A 120 -7.19 -6.10 -11.19
CA GLN A 120 -6.75 -7.42 -10.77
C GLN A 120 -6.78 -7.60 -9.25
N LEU A 121 -6.50 -6.54 -8.47
CA LEU A 121 -6.72 -6.58 -7.01
C LEU A 121 -8.17 -6.92 -6.67
N GLN A 122 -9.14 -6.38 -7.42
CA GLN A 122 -10.56 -6.65 -7.18
C GLN A 122 -10.92 -8.10 -7.47
N HIS A 123 -10.31 -8.72 -8.49
CA HIS A 123 -10.50 -10.14 -8.79
C HIS A 123 -9.96 -11.07 -7.69
N TRP A 124 -9.07 -10.59 -6.82
CA TRP A 124 -8.60 -11.34 -5.65
C TRP A 124 -9.48 -11.19 -4.40
N SER A 125 -10.70 -10.62 -4.50
CA SER A 125 -11.60 -10.48 -3.35
C SER A 125 -11.88 -11.82 -2.64
N ASP A 126 -12.10 -12.88 -3.42
CA ASP A 126 -12.43 -14.21 -2.88
C ASP A 126 -11.19 -14.84 -2.23
N LEU A 127 -10.03 -14.72 -2.89
CA LEU A 127 -8.75 -15.11 -2.31
C LEU A 127 -8.51 -14.38 -0.99
N ARG A 128 -8.76 -13.07 -0.95
CA ARG A 128 -8.59 -12.25 0.25
C ARG A 128 -9.46 -12.79 1.38
N ASN A 129 -10.75 -12.96 1.11
CA ASN A 129 -11.76 -13.35 2.09
C ASN A 129 -11.58 -14.77 2.62
N GLN A 130 -11.15 -15.71 1.77
CA GLN A 130 -11.10 -17.14 2.12
C GLN A 130 -9.70 -17.63 2.51
N ALA A 131 -8.63 -16.97 2.07
CA ALA A 131 -7.27 -17.51 2.16
C ALA A 131 -6.25 -16.62 2.88
N THR A 132 -6.49 -15.30 2.98
CA THR A 132 -5.46 -14.36 3.43
C THR A 132 -5.66 -13.76 4.82
N GLY A 133 -6.91 -13.49 5.25
CA GLY A 133 -7.21 -12.83 6.54
C GLY A 133 -8.05 -13.67 7.52
N HIS A 134 -8.77 -14.67 7.00
CA HIS A 134 -9.58 -15.59 7.79
C HIS A 134 -9.22 -17.00 7.31
N TYR A 135 -8.81 -17.89 8.20
CA TYR A 135 -8.70 -19.30 7.85
C TYR A 135 -10.12 -19.80 7.64
N GLY A 136 -10.58 -19.77 6.39
CA GLY A 136 -11.87 -20.28 6.00
C GLY A 136 -12.02 -21.74 6.46
N ARG A 137 -13.24 -22.13 6.82
CA ARG A 137 -13.50 -23.52 7.26
C ARG A 137 -13.28 -24.54 6.14
N ASP A 138 -13.33 -24.09 4.88
CA ASP A 138 -13.12 -24.92 3.70
C ASP A 138 -11.68 -24.79 3.17
N ILE A 139 -10.84 -25.75 3.59
CA ILE A 139 -9.45 -25.86 3.16
C ILE A 139 -9.34 -26.16 1.65
N ALA A 140 -10.29 -26.90 1.06
CA ALA A 140 -10.23 -27.25 -0.35
C ALA A 140 -10.36 -25.98 -1.22
N THR A 141 -11.32 -25.11 -0.88
CA THR A 141 -11.48 -23.80 -1.53
C THR A 141 -10.24 -22.92 -1.33
N GLN A 142 -9.69 -22.86 -0.11
CA GLN A 142 -8.47 -22.07 0.16
C GLN A 142 -7.29 -22.53 -0.72
N VAL A 143 -7.05 -23.83 -0.80
CA VAL A 143 -5.97 -24.41 -1.62
C VAL A 143 -6.22 -24.13 -3.10
N ALA A 144 -7.47 -24.28 -3.57
CA ALA A 144 -7.83 -24.02 -4.97
C ALA A 144 -7.57 -22.56 -5.38
N LEU A 145 -7.92 -21.60 -4.52
CA LEU A 145 -7.67 -20.18 -4.75
C LEU A 145 -6.18 -19.86 -4.75
N LEU A 146 -5.42 -20.37 -3.77
CA LEU A 146 -3.96 -20.14 -3.69
C LEU A 146 -3.22 -20.71 -4.90
N LYS A 147 -3.65 -21.86 -5.43
CA LYS A 147 -3.03 -22.46 -6.63
C LYS A 147 -3.16 -21.58 -7.89
N GLN A 148 -4.11 -20.66 -7.93
CA GLN A 148 -4.31 -19.75 -9.06
C GLN A 148 -3.33 -18.55 -9.03
N VAL A 149 -2.71 -18.27 -7.89
CA VAL A 149 -1.81 -17.11 -7.73
C VAL A 149 -0.54 -17.28 -8.56
N ARG A 150 -0.16 -16.25 -9.32
CA ARG A 150 1.07 -16.25 -10.12
C ARG A 150 2.01 -15.13 -9.64
N ARG A 151 3.29 -15.46 -9.42
CA ARG A 151 4.29 -14.49 -8.94
C ARG A 151 4.37 -13.27 -9.83
N GLU A 152 4.50 -13.47 -11.14
CA GLU A 152 4.58 -12.40 -12.13
C GLU A 152 3.39 -11.44 -12.04
N GLU A 153 2.18 -11.99 -11.97
CA GLU A 153 0.95 -11.21 -11.84
C GLU A 153 0.92 -10.39 -10.56
N VAL A 154 1.26 -11.00 -9.42
CA VAL A 154 1.34 -10.32 -8.13
C VAL A 154 2.38 -9.20 -8.15
N MET A 155 3.58 -9.47 -8.66
CA MET A 155 4.65 -8.45 -8.71
C MET A 155 4.31 -7.31 -9.67
N ASN A 156 3.64 -7.60 -10.79
CA ASN A 156 3.14 -6.57 -11.71
C ASN A 156 2.11 -5.66 -11.02
N VAL A 157 1.20 -6.24 -10.23
CA VAL A 157 0.22 -5.47 -9.45
C VAL A 157 0.91 -4.66 -8.35
N VAL A 158 1.90 -5.22 -7.65
CA VAL A 158 2.71 -4.49 -6.65
C VAL A 158 3.37 -3.27 -7.28
N ALA A 159 4.06 -3.45 -8.41
CA ALA A 159 4.77 -2.37 -9.09
C ALA A 159 3.82 -1.25 -9.53
N ALA A 160 2.68 -1.60 -10.12
CA ALA A 160 1.64 -0.66 -10.53
C ALA A 160 1.03 0.07 -9.32
N PHE A 161 0.72 -0.67 -8.25
CA PHE A 161 0.15 -0.10 -7.03
C PHE A 161 1.12 0.88 -6.36
N LEU A 162 2.40 0.51 -6.21
CA LEU A 162 3.41 1.39 -5.63
C LEU A 162 3.61 2.65 -6.48
N SER A 163 3.57 2.53 -7.82
CA SER A 163 3.66 3.68 -8.73
C SER A 163 2.50 4.64 -8.53
N PHE A 164 1.27 4.12 -8.46
CA PHE A 164 0.08 4.90 -8.13
C PHE A 164 0.19 5.53 -6.73
N ASN A 165 0.58 4.75 -5.73
CA ASN A 165 0.68 5.21 -4.35
C ASN A 165 1.71 6.33 -4.21
N ILE A 166 2.86 6.27 -4.88
CA ILE A 166 3.85 7.36 -4.90
C ILE A 166 3.22 8.66 -5.41
N ALA A 167 2.44 8.60 -6.48
CA ALA A 167 1.78 9.79 -7.00
C ALA A 167 0.74 10.37 -6.01
N VAL A 168 0.01 9.50 -5.30
CA VAL A 168 -0.88 9.95 -4.22
C VAL A 168 -0.09 10.53 -3.04
N LEU A 169 1.04 9.95 -2.65
CA LEU A 169 1.85 10.47 -1.55
C LEU A 169 2.51 11.81 -1.87
N LYS A 170 2.75 12.15 -3.15
CA LYS A 170 3.17 13.50 -3.54
C LYS A 170 2.12 14.56 -3.20
N VAL A 171 0.83 14.22 -3.24
CA VAL A 171 -0.26 15.11 -2.78
C VAL A 171 -0.08 15.40 -1.29
N LEU A 172 0.15 14.36 -0.49
CA LEU A 172 0.39 14.49 0.94
C LEU A 172 1.67 15.29 1.23
N GLU A 173 2.75 15.02 0.52
CA GLU A 173 4.01 15.75 0.66
C GLU A 173 3.84 17.25 0.37
N ASN A 174 3.14 17.60 -0.71
CA ASN A 174 2.86 19.00 -1.06
C ASN A 174 2.02 19.68 0.01
N ALA A 175 1.00 19.00 0.54
CA ALA A 175 0.23 19.49 1.68
C ALA A 175 1.12 19.70 2.92
N GLY A 176 2.08 18.81 3.17
CA GLY A 176 3.04 18.90 4.27
C GLY A 176 3.98 20.10 4.21
N ARG A 177 4.35 20.54 3.00
CA ARG A 177 5.31 21.64 2.76
C ARG A 177 4.69 23.03 2.75
N ALA A 178 3.39 23.14 2.48
CA ALA A 178 2.67 24.40 2.59
C ALA A 178 2.64 24.83 4.08
N ARG A 179 3.39 25.88 4.39
CA ARG A 179 3.46 26.54 5.71
C ARG A 179 2.44 27.67 5.77
#